data_AF-A0A8S3CM71-F1
#
_entry.id   AF-A0A8S3CM71-F1
#
_cell.length_a   1.000
_cell.length_b   1.000
_cell.length_c   1.000
_cell.angle_alpha   90.00
_cell.angle_beta   90.00
_cell.angle_gamma   90.00
#
_symmetry.space_group_name_H-M   'P 1'
#
loop_
_entity.id
_entity.type
_entity.pdbx_description
1 polymer ?
#
loop_
_entity_poly.entity_id
_entity_poly.type
_entity_poly.pdbx_seq_one_letter_code
_entity_poly.pdbx_strand_id
1 'polypeptide(L)' 'MLKYSNLHVPILYGPQIPRRDRDETRERYSRALLTLFVLWRTVADLCDFNQTWEDALKSRQHLISTYSWKIIENIQLLH' A
#
# COMPACT_ATOMS: atom_id res chain seq x y z
N MET A 1 9.81 8.40 33.97
CA MET A 1 8.66 7.52 33.65
C MET A 1 8.32 7.73 32.17
N LEU A 2 8.86 6.89 31.28
CA LEU A 2 8.49 6.94 29.85
C LEU A 2 7.02 6.51 29.76
N LYS A 3 6.11 7.42 29.40
CA LYS A 3 4.77 7.04 28.95
C LYS A 3 4.97 6.21 27.69
N TYR A 4 4.68 4.92 27.73
CA TYR A 4 4.51 4.13 26.52
C TYR A 4 3.45 4.84 25.69
N SER A 5 3.86 5.54 24.65
CA SER A 5 2.97 5.95 23.57
C SER A 5 2.44 4.65 22.99
N ASN A 6 1.20 4.30 23.33
CA ASN A 6 0.53 3.13 22.75
C ASN A 6 0.57 3.29 21.22
N LEU A 7 1.45 2.53 20.58
CA LEU A 7 1.65 2.55 19.13
C LEU A 7 0.40 1.91 18.49
N HIS A 8 -0.64 2.70 18.28
CA HIS A 8 -1.81 2.28 17.53
C HIS A 8 -1.51 2.44 16.03
N VAL A 9 -1.41 1.32 15.33
CA VAL A 9 -1.40 1.29 13.87
C VAL A 9 -2.84 1.04 13.41
N PRO A 10 -3.47 1.97 12.67
CA PRO A 10 -4.83 1.77 12.21
C PRO A 10 -4.89 0.59 11.23
N ILE A 11 -6.04 -0.07 11.18
CA ILE A 11 -6.35 -1.16 10.26
C ILE A 11 -7.43 -0.67 9.29
N LEU A 12 -7.29 -1.00 8.01
CA LEU A 12 -8.35 -0.77 7.03
C LEU A 12 -9.42 -1.84 7.19
N TYR A 13 -10.67 -1.42 7.41
CA TYR A 13 -11.82 -2.30 7.47
C TYR A 13 -12.55 -2.28 6.12
N GLY A 14 -12.81 -3.45 5.53
CA GLY A 14 -13.43 -3.56 4.21
C GLY A 14 -13.04 -4.85 3.48
N PRO A 15 -13.26 -4.91 2.15
CA PRO A 15 -12.79 -6.02 1.33
C PRO A 15 -11.29 -6.24 1.50
N GLN A 16 -10.88 -7.50 1.56
CA GLN A 16 -9.49 -7.87 1.83
C GLN A 16 -8.58 -7.36 0.71
N ILE A 17 -7.54 -6.61 1.05
CA ILE A 17 -6.48 -6.24 0.11
C ILE A 17 -5.79 -7.53 -0.35
N PRO A 18 -5.48 -7.73 -1.64
CA PRO A 18 -4.84 -8.98 -2.08
C PRO A 18 -3.51 -9.23 -1.37
N ARG A 19 -3.12 -10.50 -1.19
CA ARG A 19 -1.80 -10.82 -0.60
C ARG A 19 -0.67 -10.46 -1.55
N ARG A 20 0.46 -9.99 -1.01
CA ARG A 20 1.67 -9.67 -1.79
C ARG A 20 2.45 -10.91 -2.25
N ASP A 21 2.35 -12.02 -1.51
CA ASP A 21 3.20 -13.20 -1.64
C ASP A 21 2.86 -14.12 -2.83
N ARG A 22 1.75 -13.89 -3.52
CA ARG A 22 1.35 -14.65 -4.71
C ARG A 22 1.49 -13.82 -5.97
N ASP A 23 2.13 -14.38 -6.99
CA ASP A 23 2.33 -13.71 -8.27
C ASP A 23 1.01 -13.30 -8.94
N GLU A 24 -0.02 -14.16 -8.86
CA GLU A 24 -1.36 -13.91 -9.42
C GLU A 24 -2.09 -12.71 -8.80
N THR A 25 -1.67 -12.27 -7.61
CA THR A 25 -2.26 -11.14 -6.89
C THR A 25 -1.36 -9.93 -6.84
N ARG A 26 -0.10 -10.02 -7.29
CA ARG A 26 0.91 -8.96 -7.18
C ARG A 26 0.52 -7.67 -7.88
N GLU A 27 -0.03 -7.74 -9.08
CA GLU A 27 -0.55 -6.57 -9.81
C GLU A 27 -1.74 -5.92 -9.09
N ARG A 28 -2.68 -6.74 -8.61
CA ARG A 28 -3.87 -6.25 -7.89
C ARG A 28 -3.51 -5.64 -6.54
N TYR A 29 -2.56 -6.23 -5.83
CA TYR A 29 -1.97 -5.69 -4.60
C TYR A 29 -1.33 -4.33 -4.86
N SER A 30 -0.48 -4.23 -5.88
CA SER A 30 0.25 -3.01 -6.20
C SER A 30 -0.69 -1.87 -6.57
N ARG A 31 -1.72 -2.16 -7.39
CA ARG A 31 -2.79 -1.22 -7.71
C ARG A 31 -3.55 -0.74 -6.47
N ALA A 32 -3.90 -1.65 -5.55
CA ALA A 32 -4.62 -1.29 -4.33
C ALA A 32 -3.79 -0.35 -3.43
N LEU A 33 -2.49 -0.63 -3.25
CA LEU A 33 -1.63 0.23 -2.46
C LEU A 33 -1.46 1.62 -3.04
N LEU A 34 -1.21 1.71 -4.36
CA LEU A 34 -1.09 2.98 -5.06
C LEU A 34 -2.38 3.80 -4.92
N THR A 35 -3.54 3.16 -5.06
CA THR A 35 -4.85 3.83 -4.94
C THR A 35 -5.08 4.40 -3.54
N LEU A 36 -4.64 3.70 -2.50
CA LEU A 36 -4.94 4.05 -1.11
C LEU A 36 -3.89 4.98 -0.46
N PHE A 37 -2.63 4.89 -0.88
CA PHE A 37 -1.51 5.50 -0.17
C PHE A 37 -0.68 6.50 -0.98
N VAL A 38 -0.96 6.66 -2.27
CA VAL A 38 -0.40 7.74 -3.09
C VAL A 38 -1.49 8.77 -3.33
N LEU A 39 -1.14 10.05 -3.41
CA LEU A 39 -2.08 11.10 -3.80
C LEU A 39 -2.16 11.13 -5.33
N TRP A 40 -3.36 11.09 -5.88
CA TRP A 40 -3.60 11.06 -7.32
C TRP A 40 -4.87 11.83 -7.68
N ARG A 41 -4.91 12.35 -8.91
CA ARG A 41 -6.11 12.96 -9.51
C ARG A 41 -6.59 12.13 -10.69
N THR A 42 -5.68 11.43 -11.35
CA THR A 42 -5.93 10.57 -12.50
C THR A 42 -5.24 9.23 -12.31
N VAL A 43 -5.67 8.23 -13.08
CA VAL A 43 -5.04 6.89 -13.06
C VAL A 43 -3.57 6.97 -13.51
N ALA A 44 -3.23 7.89 -14.40
CA ALA A 44 -1.86 8.08 -14.91
C ALA A 44 -0.87 8.52 -13.80
N ASP A 45 -1.34 9.25 -12.78
CA ASP A 45 -0.50 9.59 -11.62
C ASP A 45 -0.02 8.33 -10.88
N LEU A 46 -0.83 7.28 -10.90
CA LEU A 46 -0.54 6.00 -10.27
C LEU A 46 0.20 5.05 -11.19
N CYS A 47 -0.27 4.88 -12.42
CA CYS A 47 0.28 3.92 -13.38
C CYS A 47 0.19 4.43 -14.82
N ASP A 48 1.34 4.62 -15.46
CA ASP A 48 1.43 4.97 -16.88
C ASP A 48 1.01 3.80 -17.78
N PHE A 49 0.65 4.10 -19.03
CA PHE A 49 0.13 3.10 -19.98
C PHE A 49 1.11 1.97 -20.33
N ASN A 50 2.42 2.24 -20.23
CA ASN A 50 3.48 1.31 -20.63
C ASN A 50 4.23 0.67 -19.44
N GLN A 51 3.65 0.71 -18.24
CA GLN A 51 4.24 0.09 -17.06
C GLN A 51 3.24 -0.82 -16.34
N THR A 52 3.77 -1.84 -15.65
CA THR A 52 2.95 -2.70 -14.77
C THR A 52 2.64 -1.97 -13.46
N TRP A 53 1.61 -2.41 -12.73
CA TRP A 53 1.30 -1.83 -11.43
C TRP A 53 2.41 -2.11 -10.41
N GLU A 54 3.12 -3.23 -10.54
CA GLU A 54 4.27 -3.53 -9.70
C GLU A 54 5.43 -2.53 -9.93
N ASP A 55 5.77 -2.26 -11.19
CA ASP A 55 6.83 -1.29 -11.52
C ASP A 55 6.44 0.14 -11.13
N ALA A 56 5.15 0.46 -11.30
CA ALA A 56 4.56 1.70 -10.83
C ALA A 56 4.72 1.86 -9.31
N LEU A 57 4.41 0.81 -8.55
CA LEU A 57 4.57 0.83 -7.09
C LEU A 57 6.03 1.01 -6.71
N LYS A 58 6.95 0.22 -7.31
CA LYS A 58 8.40 0.32 -7.06
C LYS A 58 8.94 1.74 -7.27
N SER A 59 8.60 2.37 -8.40
CA SER A 59 9.04 3.73 -8.71
C SER A 59 8.48 4.78 -7.75
N ARG A 60 7.28 4.55 -7.19
CA ARG A 60 6.53 5.51 -6.35
C ARG A 60 6.59 5.20 -4.85
N GLN A 61 7.33 4.17 -4.40
CA GLN A 61 7.42 3.81 -2.97
C GLN A 61 7.88 4.97 -2.10
N HIS A 62 8.74 5.84 -2.63
CA HIS A 62 9.25 7.03 -1.95
C HIS A 62 8.17 8.08 -1.65
N LEU A 63 7.03 8.05 -2.35
CA LEU A 63 5.89 8.92 -2.11
C LEU A 63 5.04 8.44 -0.93
N ILE A 64 5.19 7.17 -0.53
CA ILE A 64 4.45 6.58 0.59
C ILE A 64 5.24 6.85 1.88
N SER A 65 4.59 7.53 2.82
CA SER A 65 5.21 7.86 4.10
C SER A 65 5.59 6.61 4.91
N THR A 66 6.60 6.72 5.77
CA THR A 66 6.98 5.63 6.70
C THR A 66 5.83 5.21 7.60
N TYR A 67 4.92 6.13 7.96
CA TYR A 67 3.75 5.79 8.76
C TYR A 67 2.74 4.95 7.96
N SER A 68 2.49 5.31 6.70
CA SER A 68 1.64 4.55 5.78
C SER A 68 2.20 3.14 5.55
N TRP A 69 3.51 2.97 5.46
CA TRP A 69 4.13 1.64 5.36
C TRP A 69 3.82 0.73 6.56
N LYS A 70 3.77 1.27 7.78
CA LYS A 70 3.35 0.50 8.97
C LYS A 70 1.91 -0.02 8.84
N ILE A 71 1.02 0.79 8.26
CA ILE A 71 -0.38 0.40 7.99
C ILE A 71 -0.40 -0.72 6.95
N ILE A 72 0.36 -0.57 5.85
CA ILE A 72 0.46 -1.57 4.77
C ILE A 72 0.94 -2.92 5.31
N GLU A 73 2.00 -2.92 6.14
CA GLU A 73 2.51 -4.12 6.78
C GLU A 73 1.47 -4.77 7.69
N ASN A 74 0.76 -3.97 8.49
CA ASN A 74 -0.28 -4.47 9.39
C ASN A 74 -1.47 -5.09 8.64
N ILE A 75 -1.88 -4.50 7.51
CA ILE A 75 -2.91 -5.08 6.63
C ILE A 75 -2.47 -6.48 6.16
N GLN A 76 -1.20 -6.64 5.79
CA GLN A 76 -0.71 -7.91 5.29
C GLN A 76 -0.58 -9.00 6.36
N LEU A 77 -0.50 -8.63 7.65
CA LEU A 77 -0.48 -9.57 8.77
C LEU A 77 -1.86 -10.17 9.09
N LEU A 78 -2.95 -9.48 8.75
CA LEU A 78 -4.33 -9.88 9.06
C LEU A 78 -4.92 -10.85 8.01
N HIS A 79 -4.07 -11.58 7.31
CA HIS A 79 -4.41 -12.41 6.15
C HIS A 79 -4.65 -13.88 6.45
#